data_AF-A0A945L9V4-F1
#
_entry.id   AF-A0A945L9V4-F1
#
_cell.length_a   1.000
_cell.length_b   1.000
_cell.length_c   1.000
_cell.angle_alpha   90.00
_cell.angle_beta   90.00
_cell.angle_gamma   90.00
#
_symmetry.space_group_name_H-M   'P 1'
#
loop_
_entity.id
_entity.type
_entity.pdbx_description
1 polymer ?
#
loop_
_entity_poly.entity_id
_entity_poly.type
_entity_poly.pdbx_seq_one_letter_code
_entity_poly.pdbx_strand_id
1 'polypeptide(L)'
;MPYLTGKRSGNPHETLFWRQGGRAGLCHGDLKLVRMGGRKDVGNAKWELYDLSKDISEETNLAKANPERLAELVAIWEKMNGEMREPMF
;
A
#
# COMPACT_ATOMS: atom_id res chain seq x y z
N MET A 1 17.83 15.16 -11.13
CA MET A 1 16.38 14.88 -11.04
C MET A 1 15.83 14.51 -12.42
N PRO A 2 15.98 13.27 -12.89
CA PRO A 2 15.66 12.89 -14.28
C PRO A 2 14.18 13.07 -14.67
N TYR A 3 13.24 12.81 -13.75
CA TYR A 3 11.80 12.96 -13.98
C TYR A 3 11.36 14.44 -14.04
N LEU A 4 11.89 15.30 -13.16
CA LEU A 4 11.58 16.74 -13.15
C LEU A 4 12.16 17.47 -14.36
N THR A 5 13.25 16.96 -14.94
CA THR A 5 13.90 17.56 -16.13
C THR A 5 13.38 17.01 -17.46
N GLY A 6 12.33 16.19 -17.46
CA GLY A 6 11.75 15.59 -18.67
C GLY A 6 12.63 14.54 -19.36
N LYS A 7 13.77 14.16 -18.77
CA LYS A 7 14.67 13.11 -19.31
C LYS A 7 14.11 11.70 -19.15
N ARG A 8 13.12 11.52 -18.27
CA ARG A 8 12.30 10.30 -18.12
C ARG A 8 10.86 10.70 -17.88
N SER A 9 9.93 10.11 -18.63
CA SER A 9 8.48 10.25 -18.40
C SER A 9 7.92 8.99 -17.72
N GLY A 10 6.75 9.10 -17.11
CA GLY A 10 6.09 8.01 -16.39
C GLY A 10 6.20 8.12 -14.88
N ASN A 11 5.78 7.07 -14.18
CA ASN A 11 5.75 7.06 -12.72
C ASN A 11 7.18 6.91 -12.15
N PRO A 12 7.69 7.87 -11.36
CA PRO A 12 9.01 7.78 -10.74
C PRO A 12 9.09 6.67 -9.67
N HIS A 13 7.95 6.23 -9.14
CA HIS A 13 7.88 5.22 -8.10
C HIS A 13 6.86 4.15 -8.49
N GLU A 14 7.35 2.94 -8.73
CA GLU A 14 6.50 1.79 -9.01
C GLU A 14 5.71 1.36 -7.77
N THR A 15 6.35 1.40 -6.60
CA THR A 15 5.74 1.08 -5.31
C THR A 15 6.08 2.11 -4.26
N LEU A 16 5.08 2.57 -3.52
CA LEU A 16 5.21 3.39 -2.32
C LEU A 16 4.68 2.61 -1.12
N PHE A 17 5.37 2.71 0.01
CA PHE A 17 5.10 1.95 1.21
C PHE A 17 4.99 2.87 2.41
N TRP A 18 4.01 2.59 3.27
CA TRP A 18 3.81 3.25 4.55
C TRP A 18 3.59 2.22 5.66
N ARG A 19 4.19 2.49 6.81
CA ARG A 19 4.00 1.74 8.05
C ARG A 19 4.00 2.72 9.21
N GLN A 20 2.96 2.67 10.03
CA GLN A 20 2.84 3.50 11.23
C GLN A 20 2.04 2.78 12.32
N GLY A 21 2.73 2.10 13.23
CA GLY A 21 2.10 1.34 14.31
C GLY A 21 1.10 0.32 13.75
N GLY A 22 -0.18 0.44 14.12
CA GLY A 22 -1.24 -0.44 13.63
C GLY A 22 -1.72 -0.17 12.20
N ARG A 23 -1.28 0.95 11.61
CA ARG A 23 -1.67 1.38 10.27
C ARG A 23 -0.59 1.01 9.25
N ALA A 24 -1.04 0.60 8.08
CA ALA A 24 -0.19 0.25 6.97
C ALA A 24 -0.80 0.72 5.65
N GLY A 25 0.05 1.01 4.67
CA GLY A 25 -0.36 1.37 3.32
C GLY A 25 0.66 0.93 2.29
N LEU A 26 0.19 0.56 1.09
CA LEU A 26 0.99 0.33 -0.10
C LEU A 26 0.27 0.98 -1.28
N CYS A 27 0.97 1.73 -2.12
CA CYS A 27 0.48 2.09 -3.45
C CYS A 27 1.40 1.43 -4.47
N HIS A 28 0.87 0.53 -5.29
CA HIS A 28 1.59 -0.14 -6.35
C HIS A 28 0.89 0.13 -7.68
N GLY A 29 1.48 0.98 -8.51
CA GLY A 29 0.79 1.55 -9.67
C GLY A 29 -0.49 2.29 -9.26
N ASP A 30 -1.62 1.84 -9.80
CA ASP A 30 -2.95 2.41 -9.51
C ASP A 30 -3.67 1.74 -8.33
N LEU A 31 -3.11 0.65 -7.79
CA LEU A 31 -3.74 -0.09 -6.70
C LEU A 31 -3.21 0.40 -5.36
N LYS A 32 -4.14 0.65 -4.44
CA LYS A 32 -3.86 1.08 -3.08
C LYS A 32 -4.33 0.01 -2.09
N LEU A 33 -3.39 -0.51 -1.31
CA LEU A 33 -3.64 -1.38 -0.18
C LEU A 33 -3.56 -0.56 1.10
N VAL A 34 -4.58 -0.61 1.95
CA VAL A 34 -4.62 0.12 3.22
C VAL A 34 -5.03 -0.81 4.35
N ARG A 35 -4.49 -0.53 5.53
CA ARG A 35 -4.88 -1.19 6.78
C ARG A 35 -5.01 -0.15 7.87
N MET A 36 -6.22 0.01 8.38
CA MET A 36 -6.51 1.00 9.43
C MET A 36 -6.62 0.34 10.81
N GLY A 37 -5.51 -0.22 11.29
CA GLY A 37 -5.45 -0.76 12.65
C GLY A 37 -5.24 0.32 13.72
N GLY A 38 -5.91 0.15 14.85
CA GLY A 38 -5.69 0.98 16.04
C GLY A 38 -4.34 0.68 16.71
N ARG A 39 -3.96 1.51 17.69
CA ARG A 39 -2.74 1.29 18.51
C ARG A 39 -2.72 -0.07 19.21
N LYS A 40 -3.88 -0.66 19.49
CA LYS A 40 -4.03 -1.97 20.14
C LYS A 40 -4.08 -3.15 19.15
N ASP A 41 -4.24 -2.88 17.86
CA ASP A 41 -4.47 -3.89 16.80
C ASP A 41 -3.36 -3.85 15.74
N VAL A 42 -2.12 -3.69 16.20
CA VAL A 42 -0.93 -3.89 15.35
C VAL A 42 -0.92 -5.34 14.88
N GLY A 43 -0.73 -5.58 13.59
CA GLY A 43 -0.89 -6.92 13.00
C GLY A 43 -2.33 -7.40 12.71
N ASN A 44 -3.37 -6.93 13.40
CA ASN A 44 -4.69 -7.60 13.36
C ASN A 44 -5.82 -6.95 12.54
N ALA A 45 -5.66 -5.72 12.06
CA ALA A 45 -6.70 -5.09 11.24
C ALA A 45 -6.79 -5.68 9.84
N LYS A 46 -8.01 -5.70 9.27
CA LYS A 46 -8.27 -6.22 7.93
C LYS A 46 -7.67 -5.30 6.87
N TRP A 47 -7.14 -5.92 5.81
CA TRP A 47 -6.67 -5.22 4.63
C TRP A 47 -7.85 -4.77 3.76
N GLU A 48 -7.71 -3.58 3.20
CA GLU A 48 -8.64 -2.95 2.26
C GLU A 48 -7.88 -2.66 0.96
N LEU A 49 -8.55 -2.88 -0.17
CA LEU A 49 -7.97 -2.71 -1.49
C LEU A 49 -8.82 -1.73 -2.28
N TYR A 50 -8.17 -0.74 -2.86
CA TYR A 50 -8.78 0.32 -3.65
C TYR A 50 -8.05 0.45 -4.99
N ASP A 51 -8.78 0.84 -6.03
CA ASP A 51 -8.25 1.10 -7.36
C ASP A 51 -8.34 2.61 -7.62
N LEU A 52 -7.23 3.32 -7.45
CA LEU A 52 -7.15 4.78 -7.59
C LEU A 52 -7.37 5.25 -9.03
N SER A 53 -7.25 4.37 -10.04
CA SER A 53 -7.56 4.73 -11.42
C SER A 53 -9.05 4.97 -11.65
N LYS A 54 -9.89 4.33 -10.82
CA LYS A 54 -11.36 4.38 -10.92
C LYS A 54 -12.00 5.10 -9.74
N ASP A 55 -11.37 5.03 -8.57
CA ASP A 55 -11.91 5.50 -7.31
C ASP A 55 -10.82 6.22 -6.49
N ILE A 56 -10.63 7.50 -6.80
CA ILE A 56 -9.74 8.39 -6.07
C ILE A 56 -10.24 8.68 -4.64
N SER A 57 -11.54 8.50 -4.38
CA SER A 57 -12.16 8.77 -3.09
C SER A 57 -12.02 7.60 -2.11
N GLU A 58 -11.54 6.44 -2.57
CA GLU A 58 -11.36 5.22 -1.75
C GLU A 58 -12.67 4.75 -1.11
N GLU A 59 -13.78 4.84 -1.84
CA GLU A 59 -15.11 4.45 -1.34
C GLU A 59 -15.39 2.96 -1.53
N THR A 60 -14.88 2.36 -2.61
CA THR A 60 -15.18 0.99 -3.02
C THR A 60 -14.06 0.03 -2.63
N ASN A 61 -14.27 -0.70 -1.53
CA ASN A 61 -13.33 -1.72 -1.10
C ASN A 61 -13.44 -3.00 -1.97
N LEU A 62 -12.42 -3.23 -2.80
CA LEU A 62 -12.29 -4.37 -3.70
C LEU A 62 -11.61 -5.59 -3.05
N ALA A 63 -11.25 -5.54 -1.77
CA ALA A 63 -10.51 -6.64 -1.11
C ALA A 63 -11.26 -7.98 -1.17
N LYS A 64 -12.59 -7.95 -1.07
CA LYS A 64 -13.43 -9.15 -1.20
C LYS A 64 -13.68 -9.55 -2.65
N ALA A 65 -13.69 -8.58 -3.58
CA ALA A 65 -13.95 -8.81 -4.99
C ALA A 65 -12.72 -9.38 -5.71
N ASN A 66 -11.51 -9.00 -5.27
CA ASN A 66 -10.24 -9.35 -5.90
C ASN A 66 -9.24 -9.89 -4.85
N PRO A 67 -9.51 -11.07 -4.25
CA PRO A 67 -8.64 -11.65 -3.23
C PRO A 67 -7.24 -11.99 -3.73
N GLU A 68 -7.08 -12.33 -5.02
CA GLU A 68 -5.77 -12.59 -5.64
C GLU A 68 -4.89 -11.33 -5.64
N ARG A 69 -5.43 -10.20 -6.11
CA ARG A 69 -4.71 -8.91 -6.07
C ARG A 69 -4.41 -8.50 -4.65
N LEU A 70 -5.36 -8.68 -3.73
CA LEU A 70 -5.14 -8.41 -2.32
C LEU A 70 -3.93 -9.18 -1.79
N ALA A 71 -3.87 -10.50 -2.04
CA ALA A 71 -2.77 -11.34 -1.59
C ALA A 71 -1.42 -10.92 -2.20
N GLU A 72 -1.41 -10.54 -3.49
CA GLU A 72 -0.21 -10.05 -4.16
C GLU A 72 0.32 -8.75 -3.53
N LEU A 73 -0.53 -7.74 -3.34
CA LEU A 73 -0.13 -6.49 -2.70
C LEU A 73 0.28 -6.70 -1.23
N VAL A 74 -0.38 -7.60 -0.51
CA VAL A 74 0.01 -7.95 0.88
C VAL A 74 1.40 -8.57 0.90
N ALA A 75 1.71 -9.48 -0.03
CA ALA A 75 3.04 -10.08 -0.13
C ALA A 75 4.13 -9.04 -0.43
N ILE A 76 3.86 -8.08 -1.32
CA ILE A 76 4.77 -6.96 -1.59
C ILE A 76 4.97 -6.13 -0.33
N TRP A 77 3.89 -5.81 0.39
CA TRP A 77 3.97 -5.03 1.63
C TRP A 77 4.78 -5.76 2.70
N GLU A 78 4.54 -7.05 2.91
CA GLU A 78 5.29 -7.85 3.89
C GLU A 78 6.77 -7.94 3.55
N LYS A 79 7.11 -8.11 2.26
CA LYS A 79 8.50 -8.10 1.79
C LYS A 79 9.20 -6.78 2.13
N MET A 80 8.58 -5.65 1.78
CA MET A 80 9.15 -4.32 2.09
C MET A 80 9.24 -4.08 3.60
N ASN A 81 8.23 -4.54 4.36
CA ASN A 81 8.22 -4.43 5.81
C ASN A 81 9.35 -5.24 6.46
N GLY A 82 9.70 -6.42 5.92
CA GLY A 82 10.79 -7.26 6.40
C GLY A 82 12.20 -6.71 6.10
N GLU A 83 12.34 -5.88 5.07
CA GLU A 83 13.59 -5.16 4.78
C GLU A 83 13.83 -3.98 5.75
N MET A 84 12.78 -3.51 6.43
CA MET A 84 12.89 -2.42 7.40
C MET A 84 13.29 -2.93 8.78
N ARG A 85 14.04 -2.09 9.51
CA ARG A 85 14.26 -2.33 10.94
C ARG A 85 12.92 -2.39 11.68
N GLU A 86 12.90 -3.22 12.72
CA GLU A 86 11.74 -3.27 13.61
C GLU A 86 11.44 -1.89 14.21
N PRO A 87 10.16 -1.52 14.36
CA PRO A 87 9.77 -0.27 15.00
C PRO A 87 10.29 -0.32 16.42
N MET A 88 11.08 0.68 16.80
CA MET A 88 11.66 0.68 18.13
C MET A 88 10.61 0.92 19.23
N PHE A 89 9.47 1.56 18.96
CA PHE A 89 8.42 1.84 19.96
C PHE A 89 7.06 2.08 19.30
#